data_AF-K1TTS5-F1
#
_entry.id   AF-K1TTS5-F1
#
_cell.length_a   1.000
_cell.length_b   1.000
_cell.length_c   1.000
_cell.angle_alpha   90.00
_cell.angle_beta   90.00
_cell.angle_gamma   90.00
#
_symmetry.space_group_name_H-M   'P 1'
#
loop_
_entity.id
_entity.type
_entity.pdbx_description
1 polymer ?
#
loop_
_entity_poly.entity_id
_entity_poly.type
_entity_poly.pdbx_seq_one_letter_code
_entity_poly.pdbx_strand_id
1 'polypeptide(L)'
;SGVPNKYTNDYQGVEIKNGTNYTLTDDILNYKGLEINQSDVMIFHTHTCESYTPTENFAYEESGTFRTTDLDYSVVRVGNSLTDQLTSYGFNVVHDKTYHDYPAYSGSYGRSMATVENLLISHPNTDIIIDLHRDAIADTSYAPSIKIGDEVVSQLMFVIGTDGGGLEHPNWQKNLQFAVKIQKKANELYPGLFRPILLRNSRYNQQLGKAA
;
A
#
# COMPACT_ATOMS: atom_id res chain seq x y z
N SER A 1 -18.10 -0.64 -14.90
CA SER A 1 -18.81 0.64 -14.98
C SER A 1 -19.39 1.03 -13.64
N GLY A 2 -19.12 2.25 -13.15
CA GLY A 2 -20.17 3.08 -12.56
C GLY A 2 -20.30 3.19 -11.04
N VAL A 3 -19.40 2.66 -10.21
CA VAL A 3 -19.39 3.05 -8.79
C VAL A 3 -18.72 4.42 -8.72
N PRO A 4 -19.38 5.48 -8.23
CA PRO A 4 -18.69 6.75 -8.06
C PRO A 4 -17.55 6.50 -7.07
N ASN A 5 -16.31 6.74 -7.50
CA ASN A 5 -15.18 6.91 -6.60
C ASN A 5 -15.50 8.12 -5.71
N LYS A 6 -16.27 7.89 -4.65
CA LYS A 6 -16.71 8.95 -3.75
C LYS A 6 -15.49 9.41 -2.95
N TYR A 7 -14.95 10.55 -3.33
CA TYR A 7 -13.96 11.30 -2.58
C TYR A 7 -14.66 12.41 -1.78
N THR A 8 -13.97 12.93 -0.78
CA THR A 8 -14.43 14.05 0.05
C THR A 8 -13.58 15.30 -0.16
N ASN A 9 -12.37 15.13 -0.68
CA ASN A 9 -11.41 16.19 -0.94
C ASN A 9 -10.71 15.94 -2.28
N ASP A 10 -10.33 17.02 -2.95
CA ASP A 10 -9.42 17.00 -4.10
C ASP A 10 -8.26 17.93 -3.80
N TYR A 11 -7.05 17.52 -4.19
CA TYR A 11 -5.89 18.39 -4.21
C TYR A 11 -5.15 18.25 -5.53
N GLN A 12 -5.33 19.25 -6.40
CA GLN A 12 -4.67 19.31 -7.71
C GLN A 12 -4.91 18.06 -8.57
N GLY A 13 -6.13 17.52 -8.56
CA GLY A 13 -6.51 16.32 -9.32
C GLY A 13 -6.16 15.00 -8.62
N VAL A 14 -5.77 15.04 -7.34
CA VAL A 14 -5.64 13.87 -6.49
C VAL A 14 -6.86 13.80 -5.56
N GLU A 15 -7.70 12.80 -5.80
CA GLU A 15 -8.89 12.53 -5.01
C GLU A 15 -8.53 11.85 -3.68
N ILE A 16 -9.14 12.30 -2.58
CA ILE A 16 -8.96 11.73 -1.23
C ILE A 16 -10.33 11.45 -0.62
N LYS A 17 -10.51 10.22 -0.13
CA LYS A 17 -11.64 9.81 0.71
C LYS A 17 -11.22 9.90 2.18
N ASN A 18 -11.50 11.04 2.78
CA ASN A 18 -11.19 11.34 4.17
C ASN A 18 -12.16 10.63 5.12
N GLY A 19 -11.69 9.57 5.79
CA GLY A 19 -12.44 8.85 6.82
C GLY A 19 -12.10 9.29 8.25
N THR A 20 -11.53 10.48 8.43
CA THR A 20 -11.07 11.02 9.72
C THR A 20 -11.81 12.32 10.07
N ASN A 21 -11.56 12.84 11.27
CA ASN A 21 -12.08 14.15 11.69
C ASN A 21 -11.12 15.31 11.34
N TYR A 22 -10.01 15.05 10.66
CA TYR A 22 -9.07 16.10 10.24
C TYR A 22 -9.62 16.91 9.08
N THR A 23 -9.51 18.23 9.17
CA THR A 23 -9.70 19.13 8.03
C THR A 23 -8.42 19.13 7.19
N LEU A 24 -8.49 18.61 5.96
CA LEU A 24 -7.35 18.59 5.04
C LEU A 24 -7.20 19.94 4.35
N THR A 25 -6.26 20.75 4.84
CA THR A 25 -5.88 22.02 4.22
C THR A 25 -4.83 21.81 3.14
N ASP A 26 -4.66 22.79 2.25
CA ASP A 26 -3.59 22.78 1.25
C ASP A 26 -2.21 22.60 1.88
N ASP A 27 -1.96 23.16 3.06
CA ASP A 27 -0.69 23.03 3.77
C ASP A 27 -0.40 21.59 4.20
N ILE A 28 -1.42 20.85 4.66
CA ILE A 28 -1.29 19.43 5.02
C ILE A 28 -0.98 18.59 3.76
N LEU A 29 -1.58 18.94 2.62
CA LEU A 29 -1.45 18.19 1.37
C LEU A 29 -0.25 18.62 0.51
N ASN A 30 0.38 19.74 0.86
CA ASN A 30 1.50 20.30 0.11
C ASN A 30 2.75 19.44 0.27
N TYR A 31 3.07 18.70 -0.79
CA TYR A 31 4.28 17.87 -0.87
C TYR A 31 5.53 18.63 -1.33
N LYS A 32 5.45 19.95 -1.58
CA LYS A 32 6.63 20.76 -1.93
C LYS A 32 7.53 20.90 -0.72
N GLY A 33 8.81 20.56 -0.88
CA GLY A 33 9.77 20.53 0.22
C GLY A 33 9.75 19.25 1.06
N LEU A 34 8.95 18.25 0.65
CA LEU A 34 9.02 16.92 1.26
C LEU A 34 10.38 16.27 0.97
N GLU A 35 11.18 16.11 2.01
CA GLU A 35 12.47 15.42 1.99
C GLU A 35 12.30 13.97 2.43
N ILE A 36 12.63 13.04 1.52
CA ILE A 36 12.55 11.58 1.71
C ILE A 36 13.82 10.99 1.12
N ASN A 37 14.51 10.12 1.85
CA ASN A 37 15.53 9.27 1.26
C ASN A 37 14.87 8.34 0.24
N GLN A 38 15.19 8.55 -1.04
CA GLN A 38 14.64 7.80 -2.16
C GLN A 38 15.51 6.60 -2.55
N SER A 39 16.66 6.38 -1.91
CA SER A 39 17.59 5.31 -2.32
C SER A 39 17.12 3.93 -1.85
N ASP A 40 16.52 3.87 -0.66
CA ASP A 40 16.18 2.62 0.01
C ASP A 40 14.67 2.49 0.15
N VAL A 41 14.14 1.34 -0.25
CA VAL A 41 12.73 0.98 -0.14
C VAL A 41 12.60 -0.34 0.61
N MET A 42 11.76 -0.35 1.63
CA MET A 42 11.36 -1.59 2.30
C MET A 42 9.96 -1.97 1.86
N ILE A 43 9.77 -3.24 1.50
CA ILE A 43 8.48 -3.83 1.20
C ILE A 43 8.25 -4.94 2.21
N PHE A 44 7.11 -4.93 2.88
CA PHE A 44 6.67 -5.99 3.76
C PHE A 44 5.17 -6.23 3.55
N HIS A 45 4.66 -7.26 4.23
CA HIS A 45 3.26 -7.63 4.15
C HIS A 45 2.74 -7.94 5.55
N THR A 46 1.83 -7.13 6.08
CA THR A 46 1.13 -7.51 7.32
C THR A 46 0.26 -8.74 7.08
N HIS A 47 -0.29 -8.89 5.88
CA HIS A 47 -1.07 -10.06 5.47
C HIS A 47 -0.39 -10.86 4.35
N THR A 48 0.75 -11.47 4.68
CA THR A 48 1.63 -12.23 3.75
C THR A 48 0.88 -13.29 2.95
N CYS A 49 -0.12 -13.95 3.55
CA CYS A 49 -0.87 -15.04 2.94
C CYS A 49 -2.06 -14.60 2.08
N GLU A 50 -2.34 -13.30 1.89
CA GLU A 50 -3.41 -12.85 0.99
C GLU A 50 -3.19 -13.34 -0.44
N SER A 51 -4.09 -14.18 -0.96
CA SER A 51 -3.94 -14.81 -2.28
C SER A 51 -4.87 -14.25 -3.34
N TYR A 52 -4.52 -14.45 -4.60
CA TYR A 52 -5.38 -14.17 -5.76
C TYR A 52 -6.27 -15.38 -6.06
N THR A 53 -7.39 -15.18 -6.75
CA THR A 53 -8.29 -16.28 -7.11
C THR A 53 -7.54 -17.33 -7.96
N PRO A 54 -7.56 -18.62 -7.59
CA PRO A 54 -6.91 -19.66 -8.36
C PRO A 54 -7.61 -19.84 -9.71
N THR A 55 -6.84 -20.19 -10.73
CA THR A 55 -7.36 -20.54 -12.06
C THR A 55 -6.79 -21.89 -12.50
N GLU A 56 -7.32 -22.49 -13.56
CA GLU A 56 -6.81 -23.79 -14.06
C GLU A 56 -5.30 -23.75 -14.35
N ASN A 57 -4.78 -22.63 -14.86
CA ASN A 57 -3.36 -22.46 -15.17
C ASN A 57 -2.51 -22.03 -13.97
N PHE A 58 -3.16 -21.58 -12.88
CA PHE A 58 -2.50 -21.04 -11.68
C PHE A 58 -3.23 -21.56 -10.44
N ALA A 59 -3.27 -22.89 -10.32
CA ALA A 59 -3.86 -23.57 -9.18
C ALA A 59 -2.87 -23.62 -8.02
N TYR A 60 -3.37 -23.46 -6.80
CA TYR A 60 -2.60 -23.55 -5.57
C TYR A 60 -3.46 -24.14 -4.45
N GLU A 61 -2.82 -24.61 -3.38
CA GLU A 61 -3.52 -25.09 -2.19
C GLU A 61 -3.92 -23.91 -1.28
N GLU A 62 -5.22 -23.76 -1.03
CA GLU A 62 -5.72 -22.73 -0.12
C GLU A 62 -5.39 -23.08 1.34
N SER A 63 -4.85 -22.10 2.07
CA SER A 63 -4.63 -22.20 3.52
C SER A 63 -5.74 -21.52 4.33
N GLY A 64 -6.78 -21.02 3.65
CA GLY A 64 -7.94 -20.31 4.20
C GLY A 64 -8.65 -19.49 3.13
N THR A 65 -9.78 -18.85 3.49
CA THR A 65 -10.58 -18.06 2.54
C THR A 65 -9.76 -16.92 1.91
N PHE A 66 -9.53 -17.01 0.59
CA PHE A 66 -8.68 -16.11 -0.19
C PHE A 66 -7.23 -16.04 0.33
N ARG A 67 -6.71 -17.15 0.84
CA ARG A 67 -5.38 -17.21 1.46
C ARG A 67 -4.62 -18.45 1.05
N THR A 68 -3.30 -18.33 0.98
CA THR A 68 -2.38 -19.45 0.78
C THR A 68 -1.04 -19.18 1.47
N THR A 69 -0.39 -20.25 1.91
CA THR A 69 1.03 -20.23 2.34
C THR A 69 1.98 -20.46 1.18
N ASP A 70 1.49 -20.58 -0.06
CA ASP A 70 2.35 -20.57 -1.24
C ASP A 70 2.58 -19.12 -1.72
N LEU A 71 3.77 -18.58 -1.43
CA LEU A 71 4.10 -17.18 -1.72
C LEU A 71 4.16 -16.86 -3.22
N ASP A 72 4.22 -17.88 -4.09
CA ASP A 72 4.12 -17.68 -5.54
C ASP A 72 2.68 -17.38 -5.98
N TYR A 73 1.68 -17.55 -5.11
CA TYR A 73 0.28 -17.22 -5.38
C TYR A 73 -0.32 -16.19 -4.41
N SER A 74 0.49 -15.71 -3.47
CA SER A 74 0.11 -14.63 -2.55
C SER A 74 0.51 -13.24 -3.07
N VAL A 75 0.12 -12.18 -2.33
CA VAL A 75 0.51 -10.79 -2.58
C VAL A 75 2.04 -10.61 -2.61
N VAL A 76 2.79 -11.53 -2.00
CA VAL A 76 4.26 -11.56 -2.07
C VAL A 76 4.74 -11.65 -3.52
N ARG A 77 4.04 -12.35 -4.42
CA ARG A 77 4.39 -12.39 -5.85
C ARG A 77 4.32 -11.00 -6.49
N VAL A 78 3.37 -10.16 -6.11
CA VAL A 78 3.32 -8.76 -6.58
C VAL A 78 4.44 -7.94 -5.93
N GLY A 79 4.78 -8.22 -4.68
CA GLY A 79 5.96 -7.68 -4.02
C GLY A 79 7.27 -8.00 -4.76
N ASN A 80 7.41 -9.21 -5.30
CA ASN A 80 8.56 -9.60 -6.14
C ASN A 80 8.62 -8.73 -7.40
N SER A 81 7.51 -8.63 -8.14
CA SER A 81 7.45 -7.80 -9.35
C SER A 81 7.78 -6.33 -9.06
N LEU A 82 7.28 -5.78 -7.95
CA LEU A 82 7.59 -4.40 -7.54
C LEU A 82 9.07 -4.25 -7.17
N THR A 83 9.64 -5.23 -6.46
CA THR A 83 11.06 -5.29 -6.10
C THR A 83 11.94 -5.28 -7.35
N ASP A 84 11.64 -6.12 -8.34
CA ASP A 84 12.39 -6.20 -9.58
C ASP A 84 12.34 -4.88 -10.36
N GLN A 85 11.16 -4.26 -10.46
CA GLN A 85 11.00 -2.98 -11.13
C GLN A 85 11.76 -1.87 -10.43
N LEU A 86 11.61 -1.72 -9.11
CA LEU A 86 12.34 -0.69 -8.34
C LEU A 86 13.85 -0.92 -8.43
N THR A 87 14.32 -2.16 -8.30
CA THR A 87 15.75 -2.48 -8.44
C THR A 87 16.26 -2.11 -9.84
N SER A 88 15.47 -2.35 -10.89
CA SER A 88 15.84 -1.96 -12.27
C SER A 88 15.97 -0.44 -12.46
N TYR A 89 15.31 0.36 -11.62
CA TYR A 89 15.45 1.82 -11.57
C TYR A 89 16.57 2.30 -10.63
N GLY A 90 17.32 1.38 -10.00
CA GLY A 90 18.47 1.71 -9.16
C GLY A 90 18.16 1.90 -7.67
N PHE A 91 16.97 1.53 -7.21
CA PHE A 91 16.63 1.54 -5.78
C PHE A 91 17.24 0.32 -5.08
N ASN A 92 17.70 0.49 -3.84
CA ASN A 92 18.00 -0.61 -2.94
C ASN A 92 16.69 -1.10 -2.33
N VAL A 93 16.30 -2.35 -2.56
CA VAL A 93 15.02 -2.87 -2.07
C VAL A 93 15.25 -4.00 -1.07
N VAL A 94 14.67 -3.85 0.11
CA VAL A 94 14.52 -4.93 1.10
C VAL A 94 13.10 -5.44 1.05
N HIS A 95 12.91 -6.68 0.60
CA HIS A 95 11.59 -7.32 0.54
C HIS A 95 11.47 -8.41 1.61
N ASP A 96 10.75 -8.12 2.69
CA ASP A 96 10.44 -9.10 3.72
C ASP A 96 9.23 -9.95 3.32
N LYS A 97 9.41 -11.27 3.42
CA LYS A 97 8.44 -12.30 3.05
C LYS A 97 8.00 -13.15 4.24
N THR A 98 8.30 -12.68 5.45
CA THR A 98 7.97 -13.40 6.68
C THR A 98 6.46 -13.57 6.80
N TYR A 99 5.99 -14.75 7.20
CA TYR A 99 4.56 -14.97 7.45
C TYR A 99 4.13 -14.21 8.71
N HIS A 100 3.44 -13.09 8.52
CA HIS A 100 2.91 -12.32 9.63
C HIS A 100 1.51 -12.74 10.02
N ASP A 101 0.77 -13.46 9.18
CA ASP A 101 -0.65 -13.76 9.35
C ASP A 101 -0.97 -15.27 9.30
N TYR A 102 0.04 -16.12 9.46
CA TYR A 102 -0.06 -17.57 9.57
C TYR A 102 0.83 -18.09 10.73
N PRO A 103 0.41 -19.10 11.52
CA PRO A 103 -0.88 -19.81 11.46
C PRO A 103 -2.07 -19.02 12.05
N ALA A 104 -1.83 -17.85 12.63
CA ALA A 104 -2.88 -17.02 13.22
C ALA A 104 -2.95 -15.66 12.54
N TYR A 105 -4.13 -15.27 12.07
CA TYR A 105 -4.35 -13.92 11.53
C TYR A 105 -4.24 -12.83 12.62
N SER A 106 -4.75 -13.14 13.81
CA SER A 106 -4.68 -12.24 14.97
C SER A 106 -3.24 -11.95 15.37
N GLY A 107 -2.94 -10.69 15.65
CA GLY A 107 -1.60 -10.22 16.00
C GLY A 107 -0.66 -9.99 14.81
N SER A 108 -1.15 -10.09 13.57
CA SER A 108 -0.35 -9.89 12.35
C SER A 108 0.34 -8.53 12.32
N TYR A 109 -0.40 -7.45 12.59
CA TYR A 109 0.18 -6.11 12.72
C TYR A 109 1.28 -6.02 13.77
N GLY A 110 1.16 -6.72 14.91
CA GLY A 110 2.19 -6.72 15.94
C GLY A 110 3.46 -7.45 15.49
N ARG A 111 3.31 -8.58 14.79
CA ARG A 111 4.44 -9.33 14.23
C ARG A 111 5.13 -8.57 13.09
N SER A 112 4.37 -7.99 12.17
CA SER A 112 4.94 -7.21 11.06
C SER A 112 5.64 -5.95 11.55
N MET A 113 5.10 -5.29 12.58
CA MET A 113 5.76 -4.14 13.24
C MET A 113 7.14 -4.55 13.77
N ALA A 114 7.23 -5.65 14.51
CA ALA A 114 8.50 -6.13 15.07
C ALA A 114 9.53 -6.49 13.98
N THR A 115 9.08 -7.06 12.86
CA THR A 115 9.94 -7.33 11.70
C THR A 115 10.51 -6.04 11.11
N VAL A 116 9.65 -5.04 10.85
CA VAL A 116 10.09 -3.75 10.29
C VAL A 116 11.02 -3.02 11.25
N GLU A 117 10.72 -3.00 12.56
CA GLU A 117 11.60 -2.41 13.57
C GLU A 117 12.99 -3.05 13.56
N ASN A 118 13.08 -4.38 13.45
CA ASN A 118 14.35 -5.09 13.34
C ASN A 118 15.10 -4.77 12.04
N LEU A 119 14.39 -4.65 10.92
CA LEU A 119 15.00 -4.28 9.64
C LEU A 119 15.51 -2.84 9.65
N LEU A 120 14.83 -1.93 10.35
CA LEU A 120 15.28 -0.55 10.53
C LEU A 120 16.55 -0.44 11.39
N ILE A 121 16.88 -1.43 12.22
CA ILE A 121 18.18 -1.47 12.92
C ILE A 121 19.33 -1.68 11.92
N SER A 122 19.14 -2.57 10.94
CA SER A 122 20.14 -2.84 9.91
C SER A 122 20.08 -1.88 8.71
N HIS A 123 18.97 -1.16 8.55
CA HIS A 123 18.73 -0.19 7.47
C HIS A 123 18.18 1.15 8.02
N PRO A 124 18.93 1.86 8.90
CA PRO A 124 18.43 2.97 9.73
C PRO A 124 18.00 4.24 8.98
N ASN A 125 18.26 4.32 7.67
CA ASN A 125 17.93 5.48 6.83
C ASN A 125 16.81 5.20 5.83
N THR A 126 16.07 4.10 5.99
CA THR A 126 14.95 3.75 5.10
C THR A 126 13.72 4.59 5.42
N ASP A 127 13.38 5.53 4.54
CA ASP A 127 12.21 6.39 4.73
C ASP A 127 10.94 5.81 4.07
N ILE A 128 11.10 5.06 2.97
CA ILE A 128 10.00 4.47 2.20
C ILE A 128 9.74 3.04 2.68
N ILE A 129 8.61 2.81 3.33
CA ILE A 129 8.23 1.49 3.87
C ILE A 129 6.80 1.13 3.40
N ILE A 130 6.70 0.18 2.49
CA ILE A 130 5.45 -0.21 1.83
C ILE A 130 4.91 -1.49 2.45
N ASP A 131 3.74 -1.40 3.09
CA ASP A 131 2.92 -2.57 3.42
C ASP A 131 2.02 -2.91 2.21
N LEU A 132 2.40 -3.92 1.45
CA LEU A 132 1.71 -4.25 0.20
C LEU A 132 0.60 -5.29 0.43
N HIS A 133 -0.62 -4.91 0.08
CA HIS A 133 -1.83 -5.69 0.26
C HIS A 133 -2.61 -5.89 -1.04
N ARG A 134 -3.60 -6.80 -1.00
CA ARG A 134 -4.62 -6.91 -2.05
C ARG A 134 -6.03 -6.85 -1.46
N ASP A 135 -6.91 -6.09 -2.10
CA ASP A 135 -8.31 -5.98 -1.69
C ASP A 135 -8.98 -7.37 -1.59
N ALA A 136 -9.70 -7.62 -0.50
CA ALA A 136 -10.50 -8.84 -0.32
C ALA A 136 -11.85 -8.74 -1.06
N ILE A 137 -11.80 -8.50 -2.38
CA ILE A 137 -13.00 -8.44 -3.23
C ILE A 137 -13.24 -9.82 -3.83
N ALA A 138 -14.28 -10.50 -3.33
CA ALA A 138 -14.71 -11.82 -3.80
C ALA A 138 -15.51 -11.75 -5.11
N ASP A 139 -16.15 -10.62 -5.39
CA ASP A 139 -17.03 -10.44 -6.55
C ASP A 139 -16.30 -9.75 -7.70
N THR A 140 -15.99 -10.53 -8.73
CA THR A 140 -15.29 -10.05 -9.94
C THR A 140 -16.14 -9.13 -10.81
N SER A 141 -17.47 -9.12 -10.67
CA SER A 141 -18.34 -8.14 -11.34
C SER A 141 -18.11 -6.71 -10.80
N TYR A 142 -17.41 -6.60 -9.68
CA TYR A 142 -17.12 -5.37 -8.95
C TYR A 142 -15.62 -5.11 -8.76
N ALA A 143 -14.73 -5.92 -9.36
CA ALA A 143 -13.29 -5.76 -9.24
C ALA A 143 -12.82 -4.47 -9.95
N PRO A 144 -12.27 -3.48 -9.22
CA PRO A 144 -11.82 -2.21 -9.81
C PRO A 144 -10.67 -2.46 -10.79
N SER A 145 -10.92 -2.23 -12.08
CA SER A 145 -9.96 -2.38 -13.15
C SER A 145 -10.09 -1.25 -14.16
N ILE A 146 -9.00 -1.02 -14.90
CA ILE A 146 -8.93 -0.02 -15.95
C ILE A 146 -8.18 -0.60 -17.16
N LYS A 147 -8.52 -0.12 -18.36
CA LYS A 147 -7.78 -0.44 -19.58
C LYS A 147 -6.66 0.58 -19.78
N ILE A 148 -5.42 0.11 -19.89
CA ILE A 148 -4.23 0.92 -20.23
C ILE A 148 -3.59 0.31 -21.47
N GLY A 149 -3.63 1.04 -22.59
CA GLY A 149 -3.27 0.47 -23.89
C GLY A 149 -4.21 -0.67 -24.24
N ASP A 150 -3.65 -1.85 -24.51
CA ASP A 150 -4.42 -3.08 -24.80
C ASP A 150 -4.65 -3.97 -23.57
N GLU A 151 -4.04 -3.64 -22.45
CA GLU A 151 -4.09 -4.44 -21.22
C GLU A 151 -5.20 -3.95 -20.28
N VAL A 152 -5.85 -4.88 -19.59
CA VAL A 152 -6.76 -4.59 -18.48
C VAL A 152 -6.04 -4.89 -17.18
N VAL A 153 -5.86 -3.86 -16.35
CA VAL A 153 -5.10 -3.95 -15.10
C VAL A 153 -5.97 -3.60 -13.91
N SER A 154 -5.63 -4.16 -12.74
CA SER A 154 -6.25 -3.77 -11.47
C SER A 154 -5.92 -2.33 -11.11
N GLN A 155 -6.90 -1.60 -10.55
CA GLN A 155 -6.64 -0.27 -10.02
C GLN A 155 -5.89 -0.35 -8.67
N LEU A 156 -5.08 0.67 -8.40
CA LEU A 156 -4.29 0.81 -7.17
C LEU A 156 -4.95 1.80 -6.21
N MET A 157 -4.58 1.73 -4.93
CA MET A 157 -5.05 2.67 -3.90
C MET A 157 -4.00 2.79 -2.80
N PHE A 158 -3.76 4.01 -2.35
CA PHE A 158 -3.05 4.24 -1.09
C PHE A 158 -4.05 4.24 0.07
N VAL A 159 -3.76 3.47 1.12
CA VAL A 159 -4.41 3.60 2.42
C VAL A 159 -3.45 4.33 3.32
N ILE A 160 -3.84 5.49 3.84
CA ILE A 160 -3.02 6.28 4.74
C ILE A 160 -3.70 6.34 6.10
N GLY A 161 -2.96 5.91 7.11
CA GLY A 161 -3.33 5.95 8.50
C GLY A 161 -2.98 7.27 9.14
N THR A 162 -3.71 7.61 10.20
CA THR A 162 -3.44 8.77 11.04
C THR A 162 -3.36 8.33 12.50
N ASP A 163 -3.12 9.29 13.38
CA ASP A 163 -3.19 9.16 14.83
C ASP A 163 -4.61 9.38 15.40
N GLY A 164 -5.63 9.55 14.56
CA GLY A 164 -7.02 9.81 14.98
C GLY A 164 -7.64 8.71 15.85
N GLY A 165 -7.05 7.50 15.85
CA GLY A 165 -7.42 6.36 16.68
C GLY A 165 -6.74 6.33 18.06
N GLY A 166 -5.92 7.34 18.38
CA GLY A 166 -5.31 7.53 19.71
C GLY A 166 -3.88 7.00 19.87
N LEU A 167 -3.34 6.29 18.87
CA LEU A 167 -1.93 5.88 18.85
C LEU A 167 -1.10 6.89 18.07
N GLU A 168 0.09 7.23 18.58
CA GLU A 168 0.97 8.20 17.93
C GLU A 168 1.37 7.79 16.51
N HIS A 169 1.34 8.77 15.60
CA HIS A 169 1.83 8.67 14.24
C HIS A 169 2.34 10.04 13.76
N PRO A 170 3.49 10.53 14.24
CA PRO A 170 3.96 11.89 13.96
C PRO A 170 4.23 12.17 12.47
N ASN A 171 4.38 11.12 11.66
CA ASN A 171 4.69 11.23 10.23
C ASN A 171 3.47 11.12 9.31
N TRP A 172 2.22 10.99 9.81
CA TRP A 172 1.07 10.70 8.95
C TRP A 172 0.86 11.70 7.81
N GLN A 173 1.15 12.99 8.08
CA GLN A 173 1.07 14.04 7.05
C GLN A 173 2.13 13.86 5.96
N LYS A 174 3.35 13.44 6.32
CA LYS A 174 4.42 13.16 5.35
C LYS A 174 4.06 11.95 4.49
N ASN A 175 3.50 10.89 5.08
CA ASN A 175 3.04 9.72 4.33
C ASN A 175 1.91 10.12 3.36
N LEU A 176 0.96 10.95 3.80
CA LEU A 176 -0.10 11.50 2.93
C LEU A 176 0.46 12.35 1.79
N GLN A 177 1.38 13.28 2.08
CA GLN A 177 2.04 14.11 1.06
C GLN A 177 2.80 13.26 0.03
N PHE A 178 3.49 12.22 0.49
CA PHE A 178 4.19 11.28 -0.38
C PHE A 178 3.22 10.54 -1.31
N ALA A 179 2.11 10.01 -0.76
CA ALA A 179 1.07 9.36 -1.55
C ALA A 179 0.42 10.31 -2.57
N VAL A 180 0.13 11.56 -2.18
CA VAL A 180 -0.35 12.61 -3.08
C VAL A 180 0.64 12.86 -4.22
N LYS A 181 1.94 13.00 -3.91
CA LYS A 181 2.99 13.21 -4.91
C LYS A 181 3.05 12.07 -5.93
N ILE A 182 3.02 10.81 -5.47
CA ILE A 182 3.03 9.63 -6.35
C ILE A 182 1.76 9.59 -7.19
N GLN A 183 0.59 9.68 -6.55
CA GLN A 183 -0.68 9.56 -7.25
C GLN A 183 -0.89 10.67 -8.28
N LYS A 184 -0.43 11.90 -8.00
CA LYS A 184 -0.44 12.98 -8.99
C LYS A 184 0.34 12.60 -10.25
N LYS A 185 1.58 12.12 -10.08
CA LYS A 185 2.42 11.67 -11.21
C LYS A 185 1.79 10.47 -11.92
N ALA A 186 1.19 9.54 -11.19
CA ALA A 186 0.50 8.39 -11.77
C ALA A 186 -0.73 8.83 -12.59
N ASN A 187 -1.50 9.81 -12.12
CA ASN A 187 -2.66 10.35 -12.85
C ASN A 187 -2.23 11.07 -14.14
N GLU A 188 -1.05 11.70 -14.17
CA GLU A 188 -0.48 12.30 -15.40
C GLU A 188 -0.10 11.23 -16.44
N LEU A 189 0.48 10.11 -16.00
CA LEU A 189 0.97 9.05 -16.88
C LEU A 189 -0.12 8.04 -17.28
N TYR A 190 -0.98 7.69 -16.33
CA TYR A 190 -1.99 6.64 -16.42
C TYR A 190 -3.30 7.10 -15.76
N PRO A 191 -4.06 8.00 -16.41
CA PRO A 191 -5.31 8.53 -15.86
C PRO A 191 -6.27 7.42 -15.43
N GLY A 192 -6.70 7.45 -14.17
CA GLY A 192 -7.64 6.49 -13.60
C GLY A 192 -7.03 5.19 -13.07
N LEU A 193 -5.70 5.01 -13.12
CA LEU A 193 -5.04 3.85 -12.50
C LEU A 193 -5.24 3.80 -10.99
N PHE A 194 -5.19 4.95 -10.33
CA PHE A 194 -5.40 5.05 -8.89
C PHE A 194 -6.85 5.41 -8.55
N ARG A 195 -7.40 4.75 -7.53
CA ARG A 195 -8.60 5.15 -6.80
C ARG A 195 -8.28 6.29 -5.84
N PRO A 196 -9.28 6.98 -5.25
CA PRO A 196 -9.04 7.98 -4.22
C PRO A 196 -8.18 7.44 -3.07
N ILE A 197 -7.24 8.25 -2.57
CA ILE A 197 -6.47 7.92 -1.36
C ILE A 197 -7.43 7.72 -0.20
N LEU A 198 -7.27 6.65 0.56
CA LEU A 198 -8.13 6.30 1.67
C LEU A 198 -7.50 6.73 2.99
N LEU A 199 -7.95 7.85 3.56
CA LEU A 199 -7.47 8.30 4.87
C LEU A 199 -8.27 7.64 6.00
N ARG A 200 -7.58 7.18 7.04
CA ARG A 200 -8.15 6.38 8.15
C ARG A 200 -7.60 6.80 9.51
N ASN A 201 -8.36 6.52 10.57
CA ASN A 201 -7.96 6.84 11.95
C ASN A 201 -6.93 5.86 12.54
N SER A 202 -6.68 4.71 11.91
CA SER A 202 -5.71 3.72 12.39
C SER A 202 -4.36 3.92 11.72
N ARG A 203 -3.25 3.80 12.45
CA ARG A 203 -1.89 4.07 11.94
C ARG A 203 -1.23 2.97 11.10
N TYR A 204 -1.75 1.72 11.10
CA TYR A 204 -1.27 0.61 10.25
C TYR A 204 0.26 0.39 10.18
N ASN A 205 0.99 0.55 11.29
CA ASN A 205 2.46 0.52 11.33
C ASN A 205 3.18 1.61 10.50
N GLN A 206 2.45 2.52 9.86
CA GLN A 206 2.99 3.60 9.03
C GLN A 206 3.78 4.65 9.84
N GLN A 207 3.65 4.65 11.17
CA GLN A 207 4.51 5.46 12.04
C GLN A 207 5.99 5.09 11.97
N LEU A 208 6.33 3.90 11.47
CA LEU A 208 7.71 3.44 11.31
C LEU A 208 8.43 4.10 10.13
N GLY A 209 7.68 4.60 9.14
CA GLY A 209 8.21 5.26 7.94
C GLY A 209 7.97 6.77 7.94
N LYS A 210 8.56 7.44 6.94
CA LYS A 210 8.23 8.84 6.59
C LYS A 210 7.54 8.95 5.22
N ALA A 211 7.53 7.84 4.48
CA ALA A 211 6.91 7.69 3.18
C ALA A 211 6.33 6.27 3.05
N ALA A 212 5.12 6.22 2.47
CA ALA A 212 4.20 5.09 2.38
C ALA A 212 3.40 4.79 3.66
#